data_AF-A0A350YVW2-F1
#
_entry.id   AF-A0A350YVW2-F1
#
_cell.length_a   1.000
_cell.length_b   1.000
_cell.length_c   1.000
_cell.angle_alpha   90.00
_cell.angle_beta   90.00
_cell.angle_gamma   90.00
#
_symmetry.space_group_name_H-M   'P 1'
#
loop_
_entity.id
_entity.type
_entity.pdbx_description
1 polymer ?
#
loop_
_entity_poly.entity_id
_entity_poly.type
_entity_poly.pdbx_seq_one_letter_code
_entity_poly.pdbx_strand_id
1 'polypeptide(L)'
;SLAIDELERGNLLQEVDKETASLIKVAIYQHNKAILPENLNEREMLFCHILRDADKLDILHSLTEYYANPFGEPTHSMSWDLPRGKGISEEVALTIKSGKSVTREELKTQDDIKIMQLSWVYDLNFKASFRILARGRYVDIIYGALPKRDVVFDIYRNVRIFVENQFLN
;
A
#
# COMPACT_ATOMS: atom_id res chain seq x y z
N SER A 1 0.02 -4.35 -20.06
CA SER A 1 -0.44 -4.47 -18.65
C SER A 1 -1.80 -5.08 -18.78
N LEU A 2 -2.12 -6.19 -18.10
CA LEU A 2 -3.36 -6.95 -18.38
C LEU A 2 -4.59 -6.04 -18.54
N ALA A 3 -4.79 -5.09 -17.63
CA ALA A 3 -5.91 -4.15 -17.70
C ALA A 3 -5.90 -3.25 -18.97
N ILE A 4 -4.73 -2.77 -19.39
CA ILE A 4 -4.59 -1.97 -20.63
C ILE A 4 -4.88 -2.85 -21.85
N ASP A 5 -4.33 -4.07 -21.84
CA ASP A 5 -4.48 -5.02 -22.96
C ASP A 5 -5.97 -5.39 -23.14
N GLU A 6 -6.71 -5.54 -22.04
CA GLU A 6 -8.16 -5.77 -22.02
C GLU A 6 -8.99 -4.54 -22.42
N LEU A 7 -8.59 -3.34 -21.98
CA LEU A 7 -9.23 -2.08 -22.42
C LEU A 7 -9.13 -1.91 -23.94
N GLU A 8 -7.98 -2.25 -24.53
CA GLU A 8 -7.75 -2.18 -25.97
C GLU A 8 -8.50 -3.28 -26.71
N ARG A 9 -8.41 -4.54 -26.24
CA ARG A 9 -9.14 -5.66 -26.87
C ARG A 9 -10.65 -5.43 -26.89
N GLY A 10 -11.19 -4.85 -25.83
CA GLY A 10 -12.62 -4.57 -25.70
C GLY A 10 -13.08 -3.27 -26.36
N ASN A 11 -12.17 -2.46 -26.95
CA ASN A 11 -12.47 -1.10 -27.44
C ASN A 11 -13.21 -0.23 -26.41
N LEU A 12 -12.89 -0.40 -25.12
CA LEU A 12 -13.67 0.17 -24.01
C LEU A 12 -13.50 1.69 -23.87
N LEU A 13 -12.53 2.28 -24.56
CA LEU A 13 -12.26 3.72 -24.57
C LEU A 13 -12.58 4.39 -25.92
N GLN A 14 -13.32 3.72 -26.82
CA GLN A 14 -13.56 4.23 -28.18
C GLN A 14 -14.37 5.53 -28.23
N GLU A 15 -15.24 5.77 -27.25
CA GLU A 15 -16.05 6.99 -27.15
C GLU A 15 -15.39 8.06 -26.26
N VAL A 16 -14.23 7.75 -25.68
CA VAL A 16 -13.46 8.66 -24.82
C VAL A 16 -12.47 9.42 -25.69
N ASP A 17 -12.32 10.72 -25.43
CA ASP A 17 -11.34 11.52 -26.15
C ASP A 17 -9.91 11.01 -25.91
N LYS A 18 -9.00 11.30 -26.86
CA LYS A 18 -7.65 10.74 -26.86
C LYS A 18 -6.84 11.14 -25.62
N GLU A 19 -7.03 12.34 -25.11
CA GLU A 19 -6.28 12.83 -23.95
C GLU A 19 -6.72 12.08 -22.68
N THR A 20 -8.03 11.99 -22.45
CA THR A 20 -8.59 11.25 -21.31
C THR A 20 -8.28 9.75 -21.40
N ALA A 21 -8.36 9.15 -22.60
CA ALA A 21 -8.00 7.75 -22.79
C ALA A 21 -6.52 7.49 -22.47
N SER A 22 -5.61 8.41 -22.85
CA SER A 22 -4.20 8.34 -22.50
C SER A 22 -4.00 8.43 -20.99
N LEU A 23 -4.66 9.38 -20.33
CA LEU A 23 -4.59 9.58 -18.88
C LEU A 23 -5.04 8.32 -18.10
N ILE A 24 -6.15 7.69 -18.52
CA ILE A 24 -6.64 6.43 -17.94
C ILE A 24 -5.58 5.34 -18.06
N LYS A 25 -5.00 5.17 -19.25
CA LYS A 25 -3.96 4.17 -19.49
C LYS A 25 -2.71 4.42 -18.65
N VAL A 26 -2.29 5.68 -18.50
CA VAL A 26 -1.15 6.06 -17.64
C VAL A 26 -1.43 5.71 -16.19
N ALA A 27 -2.57 6.12 -15.63
CA ALA A 27 -2.92 5.80 -14.25
C ALA A 27 -2.94 4.27 -14.01
N ILE A 28 -3.58 3.51 -14.91
CA ILE A 28 -3.62 2.04 -14.85
C ILE A 28 -2.23 1.43 -15.02
N TYR A 29 -1.37 1.97 -15.87
CA TYR A 29 -0.02 1.44 -16.03
C TYR A 29 0.82 1.63 -14.76
N GLN A 30 0.62 2.76 -14.07
CA GLN A 30 1.46 3.20 -12.95
C GLN A 30 0.93 2.79 -11.57
N HIS A 31 -0.31 2.28 -11.45
CA HIS A 31 -0.95 2.05 -10.15
C HIS A 31 -0.18 1.12 -9.20
N ASN A 32 0.54 0.12 -9.72
CA ASN A 32 1.26 -0.87 -8.91
C ASN A 32 2.79 -0.71 -8.93
N LYS A 33 3.31 0.36 -9.55
CA LYS A 33 4.75 0.61 -9.59
C LYS A 33 5.25 1.04 -8.21
N ALA A 34 6.49 0.68 -7.85
CA ALA A 34 7.05 1.13 -6.57
C ALA A 34 7.22 2.66 -6.53
N ILE A 35 7.64 3.26 -7.65
CA ILE A 35 7.94 4.68 -7.78
C ILE A 35 7.27 5.21 -9.05
N LEU A 36 6.64 6.39 -8.97
CA LEU A 36 6.10 7.09 -10.13
C LEU A 36 7.24 7.82 -10.87
N PRO A 37 7.24 7.81 -12.22
CA PRO A 37 8.28 8.49 -12.97
C PRO A 37 8.12 10.02 -12.86
N GLU A 38 9.25 10.73 -12.78
CA GLU A 38 9.30 12.19 -12.56
C GLU A 38 8.79 13.01 -13.75
N ASN A 39 8.69 12.41 -14.93
CA ASN A 39 8.28 13.09 -16.16
C ASN A 39 6.76 13.07 -16.42
N LEU A 40 5.95 12.60 -15.47
CA LEU A 40 4.49 12.73 -15.55
C LEU A 40 4.09 14.19 -15.41
N ASN A 41 3.09 14.62 -16.18
CA ASN A 41 2.50 15.94 -15.97
C ASN A 41 1.64 15.98 -14.70
N GLU A 42 1.26 17.19 -14.24
CA GLU A 42 0.50 17.37 -13.01
C GLU A 42 -0.81 16.57 -12.98
N ARG A 43 -1.51 16.49 -14.11
CA ARG A 43 -2.78 15.77 -14.25
C ARG A 43 -2.56 14.26 -14.19
N GLU A 44 -1.55 13.74 -14.87
CA GLU A 44 -1.15 12.32 -14.80
C GLU A 44 -0.74 11.94 -13.39
N MET A 45 0.08 12.75 -12.74
CA MET A 45 0.53 12.52 -11.37
C MET A 45 -0.66 12.47 -10.40
N LEU A 46 -1.59 13.43 -10.51
CA LEU A 46 -2.81 13.47 -9.70
C LEU A 46 -3.64 12.18 -9.85
N PHE A 47 -3.93 11.75 -11.07
CA PHE A 47 -4.75 10.55 -11.31
C PHE A 47 -4.02 9.26 -10.93
N CYS A 48 -2.70 9.21 -11.10
CA CYS A 48 -1.88 8.11 -10.57
C CYS A 48 -2.03 8.03 -9.05
N HIS A 49 -1.86 9.13 -8.32
CA HIS A 49 -2.02 9.15 -6.86
C HIS A 49 -3.42 8.73 -6.42
N ILE A 50 -4.48 9.21 -7.10
CA ILE A 50 -5.86 8.85 -6.75
C ILE A 50 -6.06 7.33 -6.86
N LEU A 51 -5.68 6.74 -8.00
CA LEU A 51 -5.86 5.31 -8.23
C LEU A 51 -5.00 4.47 -7.28
N ARG A 52 -3.75 4.89 -7.04
CA ARG A 52 -2.82 4.24 -6.10
C ARG A 52 -3.32 4.25 -4.67
N ASP A 53 -3.83 5.38 -4.19
CA ASP A 53 -4.36 5.48 -2.82
C ASP A 53 -5.60 4.58 -2.67
N ALA A 54 -6.51 4.60 -3.65
CA ALA A 54 -7.72 3.78 -3.63
C ALA A 54 -7.39 2.27 -3.63
N ASP A 55 -6.50 1.83 -4.53
CA ASP A 55 -6.07 0.43 -4.64
C ASP A 55 -5.39 -0.06 -3.35
N LYS A 56 -4.46 0.73 -2.79
CA LYS A 56 -3.81 0.37 -1.52
C LYS A 56 -4.80 0.26 -0.37
N LEU A 57 -5.78 1.17 -0.28
CA LEU A 57 -6.77 1.14 0.79
C LEU A 57 -7.72 -0.05 0.65
N ASP A 58 -8.08 -0.45 -0.56
CA ASP A 58 -8.86 -1.66 -0.83
C ASP A 58 -8.11 -2.92 -0.41
N ILE A 59 -6.82 -3.00 -0.78
CA ILE A 59 -5.94 -4.09 -0.36
C ILE A 59 -5.83 -4.10 1.18
N LEU A 60 -5.54 -2.97 1.83
CA LEU A 60 -5.45 -2.88 3.29
C LEU A 60 -6.76 -3.27 3.99
N HIS A 61 -7.91 -2.93 3.42
CA HIS A 61 -9.20 -3.35 3.93
C HIS A 61 -9.31 -4.88 3.96
N SER A 62 -9.12 -5.54 2.82
CA SER A 62 -9.19 -7.02 2.73
C SER A 62 -8.17 -7.71 3.64
N LEU A 63 -6.93 -7.18 3.68
CA LEU A 63 -5.86 -7.70 4.55
C LEU A 63 -6.23 -7.60 6.03
N THR A 64 -6.84 -6.49 6.44
CA THR A 64 -7.20 -6.28 7.85
C THR A 64 -8.40 -7.10 8.28
N GLU A 65 -9.37 -7.35 7.38
CA GLU A 65 -10.42 -8.34 7.63
C GLU A 65 -9.85 -9.73 7.88
N TYR A 66 -8.87 -10.15 7.07
CA TYR A 66 -8.15 -11.40 7.28
C TYR A 66 -7.40 -11.43 8.62
N TYR A 67 -6.63 -10.37 8.94
CA TYR A 67 -5.89 -10.31 10.21
C TYR A 67 -6.80 -10.26 11.44
N ALA A 68 -8.01 -9.70 11.31
CA ALA A 68 -9.00 -9.70 12.38
C ALA A 68 -9.67 -11.08 12.56
N ASN A 69 -9.61 -11.96 11.56
CA ASN A 69 -10.18 -13.30 11.61
C ASN A 69 -9.11 -14.41 11.45
N PRO A 70 -8.41 -14.79 12.54
CA PRO A 70 -7.30 -15.75 12.50
C PRO A 70 -7.70 -17.18 12.13
N PHE A 71 -9.00 -17.49 12.02
CA PHE A 71 -9.52 -18.78 11.57
C PHE A 71 -9.95 -18.79 10.09
N GLY A 72 -9.79 -17.67 9.38
CA GLY A 72 -10.02 -17.59 7.93
C GLY A 72 -8.97 -18.39 7.16
N GLU A 73 -9.33 -18.88 5.96
CA GLU A 73 -8.36 -19.54 5.10
C GLU A 73 -7.22 -18.58 4.73
N PRO A 74 -5.95 -18.99 4.83
CA PRO A 74 -4.83 -18.16 4.43
C PRO A 74 -4.92 -17.81 2.94
N THR A 75 -4.95 -16.52 2.61
CA THR A 75 -4.82 -16.11 1.21
C THR A 75 -3.37 -16.31 0.76
N HIS A 76 -3.19 -16.91 -0.42
CA HIS A 76 -1.87 -17.25 -0.99
C HIS A 76 -0.96 -16.03 -1.17
N SER A 77 -1.53 -14.82 -1.24
CA SER A 77 -0.83 -13.54 -1.36
C SER A 77 -0.08 -13.11 -0.09
N MET A 78 -0.16 -13.85 1.01
CA MET A 78 0.32 -13.38 2.33
C MET A 78 1.64 -13.97 2.79
N SER A 79 2.12 -15.04 2.15
CA SER A 79 3.37 -15.70 2.56
C SER A 79 4.53 -15.48 1.59
N TRP A 80 4.29 -15.12 0.33
CA TRP A 80 5.30 -14.85 -0.72
C TRP A 80 6.54 -15.78 -0.69
N ASP A 81 6.33 -17.08 -0.40
CA ASP A 81 7.38 -18.08 -0.15
C ASP A 81 8.50 -17.66 0.82
N LEU A 82 8.21 -16.70 1.72
CA LEU A 82 9.09 -16.23 2.77
C LEU A 82 8.99 -17.10 4.03
N PRO A 83 10.09 -17.26 4.78
CA PRO A 83 10.11 -18.06 6.00
C PRO A 83 9.24 -17.45 7.11
N ARG A 84 8.58 -18.32 7.88
CA ARG A 84 7.87 -17.98 9.12
C ARG A 84 8.83 -17.81 10.29
N GLY A 85 8.43 -16.99 11.28
CA GLY A 85 8.95 -17.09 12.64
C GLY A 85 10.30 -16.43 12.94
N LYS A 86 10.85 -15.60 12.04
CA LYS A 86 12.11 -14.87 12.29
C LYS A 86 11.92 -13.44 12.84
N GLY A 87 10.68 -12.94 12.89
CA GLY A 87 10.39 -11.54 13.24
C GLY A 87 10.86 -10.56 12.17
N ILE A 88 10.94 -9.28 12.49
CA ILE A 88 11.25 -8.21 11.52
C ILE A 88 12.74 -8.16 11.23
N SER A 89 13.11 -8.05 9.95
CA SER A 89 14.48 -7.85 9.49
C SER A 89 14.98 -6.44 9.77
N GLU A 90 16.27 -6.29 10.05
CA GLU A 90 16.87 -5.01 10.38
C GLU A 90 16.69 -3.94 9.29
N GLU A 91 16.92 -4.31 8.03
CA GLU A 91 16.74 -3.44 6.85
C GLU A 91 15.31 -2.89 6.76
N VAL A 92 14.32 -3.77 6.87
CA VAL A 92 12.88 -3.42 6.88
C VAL A 92 12.54 -2.49 8.04
N ALA A 93 13.08 -2.76 9.23
CA ALA A 93 12.88 -1.91 10.40
C ALA A 93 13.51 -0.51 10.21
N LEU A 94 14.69 -0.41 9.61
CA LEU A 94 15.36 0.85 9.32
C LEU A 94 14.58 1.67 8.27
N THR A 95 14.15 1.03 7.18
CA THR A 95 13.40 1.70 6.11
C THR A 95 12.12 2.32 6.63
N ILE A 96 11.27 1.55 7.33
CA ILE A 96 10.02 2.10 7.85
C ILE A 96 10.24 3.16 8.94
N LYS A 97 11.26 2.99 9.81
CA LYS A 97 11.60 4.00 10.84
C LYS A 97 12.11 5.30 10.21
N SER A 98 12.62 5.27 8.98
CA SER A 98 13.03 6.45 8.21
C SER A 98 11.87 7.18 7.51
N GLY A 99 10.63 6.72 7.70
CA GLY A 99 9.45 7.33 7.09
C GLY A 99 9.28 6.98 5.61
N LYS A 100 9.79 5.83 5.18
CA LYS A 100 9.72 5.36 3.79
C LYS A 100 8.90 4.07 3.68
N SER A 101 8.29 3.89 2.52
CA SER A 101 7.68 2.62 2.13
C SER A 101 8.75 1.56 1.96
N VAL A 102 8.52 0.39 2.55
CA VAL A 102 9.34 -0.82 2.35
C VAL A 102 8.95 -1.43 1.01
N THR A 103 9.91 -1.95 0.27
CA THR A 103 9.69 -2.63 -1.01
C THR A 103 9.76 -4.15 -0.85
N ARG A 104 9.33 -4.86 -1.90
CA ARG A 104 9.32 -6.33 -1.91
C ARG A 104 10.72 -6.93 -1.82
N GLU A 105 11.71 -6.24 -2.37
CA GLU A 105 13.10 -6.68 -2.45
C GLU A 105 13.78 -6.69 -1.07
N GLU A 106 13.29 -5.90 -0.12
CA GLU A 106 13.82 -5.81 1.25
C GLU A 106 13.31 -6.96 2.15
N LEU A 107 12.26 -7.68 1.74
CA LEU A 107 11.56 -8.64 2.59
C LEU A 107 12.35 -9.95 2.75
N LYS A 108 12.49 -10.40 4.00
CA LYS A 108 13.17 -11.69 4.31
C LYS A 108 12.29 -12.62 5.12
N THR A 109 11.15 -12.15 5.65
CA THR A 109 10.25 -12.91 6.52
C THR A 109 8.78 -12.57 6.27
N GLN A 110 7.87 -13.42 6.72
CA GLN A 110 6.43 -13.13 6.63
C GLN A 110 6.00 -11.94 7.51
N ASP A 111 6.74 -11.63 8.58
CA ASP A 111 6.44 -10.45 9.40
C ASP A 111 6.90 -9.15 8.71
N ASP A 112 7.92 -9.22 7.84
CA ASP A 112 8.32 -8.07 7.01
C ASP A 112 7.20 -7.65 6.06
N ILE A 113 6.40 -8.60 5.54
CA ILE A 113 5.25 -8.30 4.68
C ILE A 113 4.26 -7.38 5.40
N LYS A 114 3.97 -7.65 6.68
CA LYS A 114 3.07 -6.82 7.50
C LYS A 114 3.65 -5.43 7.74
N ILE A 115 4.97 -5.34 7.94
CA ILE A 115 5.65 -4.05 8.08
C ILE A 115 5.61 -3.27 6.77
N MET A 116 5.79 -3.94 5.64
CA MET A 116 5.62 -3.34 4.32
C MET A 116 4.21 -2.76 4.14
N GLN A 117 3.17 -3.51 4.50
CA GLN A 117 1.78 -3.00 4.45
C GLN A 117 1.56 -1.80 5.39
N LEU A 118 2.15 -1.82 6.59
CA LEU A 118 2.15 -0.67 7.50
C LEU A 118 2.85 0.55 6.90
N SER A 119 3.95 0.35 6.18
CA SER A 119 4.75 1.42 5.59
C SER A 119 4.02 2.16 4.47
N TRP A 120 2.95 1.58 3.89
CA TRP A 120 2.17 2.22 2.85
C TRP A 120 1.50 3.53 3.25
N VAL A 121 1.41 3.83 4.56
CA VAL A 121 1.01 5.17 5.03
C VAL A 121 1.87 6.28 4.41
N TYR A 122 3.15 6.00 4.14
CA TYR A 122 4.11 6.96 3.60
C TYR A 122 3.98 7.18 2.09
N ASP A 123 3.21 6.33 1.39
CA ASP A 123 2.88 6.48 -0.04
C ASP A 123 1.42 6.93 -0.27
N LEU A 124 0.69 7.29 0.80
CA LEU A 124 -0.64 7.89 0.70
C LEU A 124 -0.54 9.40 0.49
N ASN A 125 -1.43 9.94 -0.35
CA ASN A 125 -1.27 11.27 -0.92
C ASN A 125 -2.39 12.24 -0.51
N PHE A 126 -3.56 11.74 -0.08
CA PHE A 126 -4.71 12.60 0.23
C PHE A 126 -5.20 12.47 1.67
N LYS A 127 -5.65 13.59 2.26
CA LYS A 127 -6.31 13.60 3.58
C LYS A 127 -7.53 12.66 3.64
N ALA A 128 -8.22 12.47 2.52
CA ALA A 128 -9.32 11.51 2.42
C ALA A 128 -8.85 10.07 2.67
N SER A 129 -7.70 9.70 2.11
CA SER A 129 -7.08 8.39 2.27
C SER A 129 -6.73 8.12 3.73
N PHE A 130 -6.12 9.08 4.42
CA PHE A 130 -5.83 8.98 5.85
C PHE A 130 -7.09 8.87 6.72
N ARG A 131 -8.19 9.55 6.36
CA ARG A 131 -9.48 9.38 7.06
C ARG A 131 -10.02 7.95 6.91
N ILE A 132 -9.95 7.37 5.72
CA ILE A 132 -10.40 5.98 5.48
C ILE A 132 -9.55 5.02 6.32
N LEU A 133 -8.23 5.15 6.24
CA LEU A 133 -7.27 4.33 6.99
C LEU A 133 -7.49 4.41 8.50
N ALA A 134 -7.72 5.61 9.04
CA ALA A 134 -7.96 5.82 10.47
C ALA A 134 -9.32 5.25 10.91
N ARG A 135 -10.40 5.47 10.13
CA ARG A 135 -11.74 4.93 10.43
C ARG A 135 -11.75 3.40 10.41
N GLY A 136 -11.06 2.80 9.45
CA GLY A 136 -10.91 1.34 9.35
C GLY A 136 -9.94 0.74 10.37
N ARG A 137 -9.23 1.57 11.14
CA ARG A 137 -8.22 1.16 12.13
C ARG A 137 -7.14 0.24 11.55
N TYR A 138 -6.79 0.41 10.28
CA TYR A 138 -5.93 -0.54 9.57
C TYR A 138 -4.54 -0.68 10.22
N VAL A 139 -3.93 0.44 10.64
CA VAL A 139 -2.65 0.45 11.34
C VAL A 139 -2.70 -0.35 12.65
N ASP A 140 -3.79 -0.22 13.43
CA ASP A 140 -3.96 -0.95 14.70
C ASP A 140 -4.13 -2.45 14.47
N ILE A 141 -4.90 -2.83 13.45
CA ILE A 141 -5.18 -4.24 13.13
C ILE A 141 -3.90 -4.94 12.64
N ILE A 142 -3.15 -4.31 11.74
CA ILE A 142 -1.87 -4.88 11.26
C ILE A 142 -0.86 -4.99 12.41
N TYR A 143 -0.76 -3.96 13.26
CA TYR A 143 0.04 -4.04 14.48
C TYR A 143 -0.41 -5.21 15.39
N GLY A 144 -1.73 -5.40 15.52
CA GLY A 144 -2.36 -6.53 16.21
C GLY A 144 -1.79 -7.88 15.78
N ALA A 145 -1.61 -8.08 14.47
CA ALA A 145 -1.13 -9.31 13.85
C ALA A 145 0.39 -9.51 13.86
N LEU A 146 1.17 -8.51 14.30
CA LEU A 146 2.63 -8.58 14.42
C LEU A 146 3.08 -9.13 15.79
N PRO A 147 4.26 -9.78 15.88
CA PRO A 147 4.83 -10.23 17.14
C PRO A 147 5.05 -9.04 18.07
N LYS A 148 4.75 -9.21 19.37
CA LYS A 148 4.89 -8.14 20.36
C LYS A 148 6.35 -8.04 20.82
N ARG A 149 7.13 -7.22 20.11
CA ARG A 149 8.54 -6.91 20.40
C ARG A 149 8.74 -5.39 20.40
N ASP A 150 9.76 -4.90 21.10
CA ASP A 150 10.03 -3.46 21.24
C ASP A 150 10.18 -2.77 19.88
N VAL A 151 10.91 -3.38 18.94
CA VAL A 151 11.07 -2.85 17.58
C VAL A 151 9.73 -2.66 16.85
N VAL A 152 8.76 -3.55 17.08
CA VAL A 152 7.43 -3.47 16.48
C VAL A 152 6.63 -2.33 17.11
N PHE A 153 6.73 -2.19 18.43
CA PHE A 153 6.07 -1.10 19.17
C PHE A 153 6.59 0.27 18.74
N ASP A 154 7.91 0.41 18.57
CA ASP A 154 8.53 1.64 18.06
C ASP A 154 8.02 2.00 16.67
N ILE A 155 7.99 1.02 15.77
CA ILE A 155 7.51 1.20 14.39
C ILE A 155 6.04 1.65 14.42
N TYR A 156 5.20 0.95 15.17
CA TYR A 156 3.79 1.28 15.30
C TYR A 156 3.58 2.71 15.82
N ARG A 157 4.33 3.12 16.85
CA ARG A 157 4.27 4.48 17.41
C ARG A 157 4.65 5.53 16.37
N ASN A 158 5.74 5.32 15.62
CA ASN A 158 6.17 6.25 14.58
C ASN A 158 5.14 6.39 13.46
N VAL A 159 4.58 5.27 13.01
CA VAL A 159 3.52 5.23 11.98
C VAL A 159 2.26 5.96 12.48
N ARG A 160 1.83 5.72 13.73
CA ARG A 160 0.68 6.39 14.33
C ARG A 160 0.86 7.91 14.39
N ILE A 161 2.01 8.39 14.86
CA ILE A 161 2.34 9.81 14.89
C ILE A 161 2.28 10.41 13.49
N PHE A 162 2.87 9.72 12.49
CA PHE A 162 2.83 10.18 11.11
C PHE A 162 1.39 10.35 10.58
N VAL A 163 0.53 9.36 10.82
CA VAL A 163 -0.89 9.41 10.41
C VAL A 163 -1.65 10.51 11.14
N GLU A 164 -1.43 10.68 12.44
CA GLU A 164 -2.08 11.72 13.25
C GLU A 164 -1.69 13.14 12.77
N ASN A 165 -0.43 13.34 12.38
CA ASN A 165 0.04 14.61 11.83
C ASN A 165 -0.63 15.01 10.50
N GLN A 166 -1.23 14.06 9.76
CA GLN A 166 -1.95 14.36 8.52
C GLN A 166 -3.28 15.10 8.76
N PHE A 167 -3.75 15.16 10.00
CA PHE A 167 -4.98 15.89 10.39
C PHE A 167 -4.71 17.27 11.00
N LEU A 168 -3.45 17.56 11.35
CA LEU A 168 -3.06 18.84 11.97
C LEU A 168 -2.68 19.91 10.93
N ASN A 169 -2.29 19.47 9.74
CA ASN A 169 -1.98 20.31 8.58
C ASN A 169 -3.18 20.38 7.63
#